data_AF-A0A540K3R5-F1
#
_entry.id   AF-A0A540K3R5-F1
#
_cell.length_a   1.000
_cell.length_b   1.000
_cell.length_c   1.000
_cell.angle_alpha   90.00
_cell.angle_beta   90.00
_cell.angle_gamma   90.00
#
_symmetry.space_group_name_H-M   'P 1'
#
loop_
_entity.id
_entity.type
_entity.pdbx_description
1 polymer ?
#
loop_
_entity_poly.entity_id
_entity_poly.type
_entity_poly.pdbx_seq_one_letter_code
_entity_poly.pdbx_strand_id
1 'polypeptide(L)'
;MQQANVVLTRARYCLWILGHGSTLINSNSIWKKLILDAKKLECFFNADEDKKLAQATEALLELDQLHILLDPDSLLFKNAK
;
A
#
# COMPACT_ATOMS: atom_id res chain seq x y z
N MET A 1 1.64 -10.97 18.24
CA MET A 1 1.60 -9.51 18.03
C MET A 1 3.01 -8.91 18.11
N GLN A 2 3.91 -9.24 17.20
CA GLN A 2 5.30 -8.73 17.25
C GLN A 2 5.82 -8.18 15.92
N GLN A 3 5.39 -8.73 14.77
CA GLN A 3 5.85 -8.26 13.46
C GLN A 3 5.34 -6.86 13.08
N ALA A 4 4.06 -6.56 13.32
CA ALA A 4 3.47 -5.27 12.94
C ALA A 4 4.16 -4.09 13.65
N ASN A 5 4.43 -4.20 14.95
CA ASN A 5 5.02 -3.11 15.74
C ASN A 5 6.48 -2.82 15.33
N VAL A 6 7.24 -3.84 14.93
CA VAL A 6 8.63 -3.68 14.48
C VAL A 6 8.69 -3.05 13.09
N VAL A 7 7.77 -3.42 12.19
CA VAL A 7 7.66 -2.80 10.84
C VAL A 7 7.25 -1.33 10.96
N LEU A 8 6.24 -1.03 11.78
CA LEU A 8 5.73 0.33 12.02
C LEU A 8 6.78 1.29 12.59
N THR A 9 7.71 0.80 13.41
CA THR A 9 8.72 1.64 14.09
C THR A 9 10.08 1.71 13.40
N ARG A 10 10.35 0.87 12.39
CA ARG A 10 11.60 0.90 11.60
C ARG A 10 11.45 1.55 10.23
N ALA A 11 10.23 1.84 9.76
CA ALA A 11 10.02 2.58 8.52
C ALA A 11 10.52 4.02 8.69
N ARG A 12 11.71 4.33 8.15
CA ARG A 12 12.31 5.67 8.23
C ARG A 12 11.95 6.61 7.06
N TYR A 13 11.23 6.11 6.03
CA TYR A 13 10.98 6.89 4.81
C TYR A 13 9.52 6.83 4.30
N CYS A 14 8.80 5.71 4.43
CA CYS A 14 7.34 5.60 4.28
C CYS A 14 6.94 4.12 4.49
N LEU A 15 5.66 3.84 4.76
CA LEU A 15 5.13 2.47 4.88
C LEU A 15 4.12 2.22 3.75
N TRP A 16 4.47 1.33 2.82
CA TRP A 16 3.58 0.89 1.74
C TRP A 16 2.98 -0.47 2.08
N ILE A 17 1.66 -0.61 1.93
CA ILE A 17 0.92 -1.85 2.20
C ILE A 17 0.10 -2.17 0.96
N LEU A 18 0.43 -3.28 0.30
CA LEU A 18 -0.35 -3.83 -0.80
C LEU A 18 -1.23 -4.98 -0.30
N GLY A 19 -2.52 -4.98 -0.65
CA GLY A 19 -3.41 -6.06 -0.26
C GLY A 19 -4.88 -5.82 -0.64
N HIS A 20 -5.71 -6.84 -0.45
CA HIS A 20 -7.12 -6.78 -0.79
C HIS A 20 -7.91 -5.97 0.26
N GLY A 21 -8.26 -4.73 -0.10
CA GLY A 21 -8.83 -3.75 0.84
C GLY A 21 -10.11 -4.21 1.53
N SER A 22 -11.02 -4.89 0.82
CA SER A 22 -12.27 -5.39 1.40
C SER A 22 -12.05 -6.54 2.39
N THR A 23 -11.02 -7.37 2.19
CA THR A 23 -10.64 -8.39 3.17
C THR A 23 -10.03 -7.75 4.42
N LEU A 24 -9.14 -6.78 4.24
CA LEU A 24 -8.42 -6.13 5.33
C LEU A 24 -9.36 -5.30 6.22
N ILE A 25 -10.32 -4.57 5.64
CA ILE A 25 -11.31 -3.78 6.39
C ILE A 25 -12.32 -4.65 7.16
N ASN A 26 -12.62 -5.84 6.63
CA ASN A 26 -13.52 -6.80 7.29
C ASN A 26 -12.80 -7.64 8.34
N SER A 27 -11.47 -7.60 8.39
CA SER A 27 -10.72 -8.26 9.45
C SER A 27 -11.01 -7.59 10.81
N ASN A 28 -11.27 -8.37 11.86
CA ASN A 28 -11.41 -7.81 13.21
C ASN A 28 -10.04 -7.61 13.88
N SER A 29 -9.13 -6.94 13.18
CA SER A 29 -7.71 -6.81 13.54
C SER A 29 -7.17 -5.40 13.32
N ILE A 30 -5.88 -5.20 13.60
CA ILE A 30 -5.18 -3.92 13.36
C ILE A 30 -5.28 -3.47 11.90
N TRP A 31 -5.44 -4.40 10.95
CA TRP A 31 -5.60 -4.08 9.53
C TRP A 31 -6.85 -3.24 9.27
N LYS A 32 -7.97 -3.51 9.94
CA LYS A 32 -9.17 -2.68 9.80
C LYS A 32 -8.91 -1.25 10.23
N LYS A 33 -8.21 -1.06 11.36
CA LYS A 33 -7.84 0.27 11.83
C LYS A 33 -6.90 0.97 10.85
N LEU A 34 -5.88 0.27 10.35
CA LEU A 34 -4.95 0.77 9.33
C LEU A 34 -5.66 1.22 8.05
N ILE A 35 -6.59 0.42 7.52
CA ILE A 35 -7.35 0.79 6.31
C ILE A 35 -8.24 2.00 6.58
N LEU A 36 -8.90 2.08 7.73
CA LEU A 36 -9.72 3.24 8.09
C LEU A 36 -8.89 4.51 8.24
N ASP A 37 -7.73 4.42 8.89
CA ASP A 37 -6.80 5.54 9.05
C ASP A 37 -6.24 5.99 7.69
N ALA A 38 -5.87 5.05 6.80
CA ALA A 38 -5.41 5.36 5.45
C ALA A 38 -6.47 6.08 4.61
N LYS A 39 -7.74 5.64 4.70
CA LYS A 39 -8.87 6.33 4.05
C LYS A 39 -9.07 7.74 4.62
N LYS A 40 -8.98 7.89 5.95
CA LYS A 40 -9.12 9.19 6.62
C LYS A 40 -8.00 10.18 6.24
N LEU A 41 -6.80 9.67 6.05
CA LEU A 41 -5.64 10.45 5.62
C LEU A 41 -5.53 10.59 4.09
N GLU A 42 -6.55 10.13 3.35
CA GLU A 42 -6.61 10.16 1.89
C GLU A 42 -5.42 9.48 1.18
N CYS A 43 -4.77 8.53 1.86
CA CYS A 43 -3.64 7.75 1.33
C CYS A 43 -3.99 6.28 1.03
N PHE A 44 -5.27 6.00 0.81
CA PHE A 44 -5.78 4.71 0.36
C PHE A 44 -6.04 4.76 -1.16
N PHE A 45 -5.39 3.90 -1.92
CA PHE A 45 -5.51 3.85 -3.38
C PHE A 45 -6.10 2.51 -3.83
N ASN A 46 -7.16 2.56 -4.64
CA ASN A 46 -7.80 1.38 -5.21
C ASN A 46 -7.34 1.17 -6.65
N ALA A 47 -6.65 0.07 -6.91
CA ALA A 47 -6.20 -0.27 -8.26
C ALA A 47 -7.38 -0.52 -9.23
N ASP A 48 -8.53 -1.00 -8.75
CA ASP A 48 -9.70 -1.23 -9.60
C ASP A 48 -10.33 0.10 -10.10
N GLU A 49 -10.12 1.19 -9.35
CA GLU A 49 -10.67 2.51 -9.67
C GLU A 49 -9.66 3.39 -10.42
N ASP A 50 -8.36 3.19 -10.19
CA ASP A 50 -7.29 3.91 -10.88
C ASP A 50 -6.64 3.02 -11.96
N LYS A 51 -7.06 3.26 -13.21
CA LYS A 51 -6.54 2.54 -14.39
C LYS A 51 -5.01 2.63 -14.53
N LYS A 52 -4.39 3.75 -14.14
CA LYS A 52 -2.92 3.89 -14.22
C LYS A 52 -2.25 3.05 -13.14
N LEU A 53 -2.82 3.02 -11.93
CA LEU A 53 -2.34 2.17 -10.84
C LEU A 53 -2.50 0.69 -11.18
N ALA A 54 -3.65 0.27 -11.73
CA ALA A 54 -3.84 -1.10 -12.23
C ALA A 54 -2.78 -1.47 -13.26
N GLN A 55 -2.59 -0.65 -14.29
CA GLN A 55 -1.61 -0.91 -15.35
C GLN A 55 -0.17 -0.98 -14.81
N ALA A 56 0.20 -0.08 -13.90
CA ALA A 56 1.52 -0.11 -13.28
C ALA A 56 1.72 -1.36 -12.41
N THR A 57 0.70 -1.75 -11.65
CA THR A 57 0.75 -2.95 -10.78
C THR A 57 0.82 -4.22 -11.61
N GLU A 58 0.05 -4.32 -12.69
CA GLU A 58 0.04 -5.45 -13.62
C GLU A 58 1.39 -5.58 -14.34
N ALA A 59 1.92 -4.49 -14.90
CA ALA A 59 3.23 -4.51 -15.55
C ALA A 59 4.36 -4.93 -14.59
N LEU A 60 4.30 -4.48 -13.32
CA LEU A 60 5.30 -4.86 -12.32
C LEU A 60 5.11 -6.28 -11.80
N LEU A 61 3.89 -6.81 -11.80
CA LEU A 61 3.61 -8.21 -11.50
C LEU A 61 4.16 -9.12 -12.60
N GLU A 62 3.91 -8.79 -13.88
CA GLU A 62 4.43 -9.53 -15.03
C GLU A 62 5.96 -9.57 -15.06
N LEU A 63 6.59 -8.51 -14.58
CA LEU A 63 8.04 -8.37 -14.49
C LEU A 63 8.64 -8.94 -13.19
N ASP A 64 7.83 -9.50 -12.28
CA ASP A 64 8.22 -9.93 -10.92
C ASP A 64 8.98 -8.85 -10.13
N GLN A 65 8.60 -7.60 -10.34
CA GLN A 65 9.27 -6.40 -9.84
C GLN A 65 8.37 -5.55 -8.93
N LEU A 66 7.41 -6.16 -8.25
CA LEU A 66 6.52 -5.48 -7.29
C LEU A 66 7.27 -4.74 -6.17
N HIS A 67 8.51 -5.12 -5.86
CA HIS A 67 9.35 -4.41 -4.91
C HIS A 67 9.62 -2.94 -5.32
N ILE A 68 9.53 -2.61 -6.61
CA ILE A 68 9.64 -1.22 -7.12
C ILE A 68 8.45 -0.35 -6.67
N LEU A 69 7.29 -0.93 -6.38
CA LEU A 69 6.17 -0.20 -5.76
C LEU A 69 6.44 0.14 -4.29
N LEU A 70 7.36 -0.57 -3.65
CA LEU A 70 7.74 -0.37 -2.26
C LEU A 70 8.99 0.52 -2.14
N ASP A 71 9.53 0.99 -3.28
CA ASP A 71 10.66 1.89 -3.35
C ASP A 71 10.18 3.36 -3.27
N PRO A 72 10.53 4.10 -2.20
CA PRO A 72 10.21 5.52 -2.06
C PRO A 72 10.76 6.41 -3.18
N ASP A 73 11.86 6.01 -3.82
CA ASP A 73 12.51 6.78 -4.89
C ASP A 73 11.92 6.48 -6.28
N SER A 74 10.98 5.54 -6.35
CA SER A 74 10.27 5.16 -7.57
C SER A 74 9.53 6.35 -8.18
N LEU A 75 9.69 6.50 -9.50
CA LEU A 75 9.02 7.55 -10.28
C LEU A 75 7.48 7.46 -10.23
N LEU A 76 6.94 6.31 -9.84
CA LEU A 76 5.50 6.02 -9.83
C LEU A 76 4.73 6.87 -8.82
N PHE A 77 5.37 7.34 -7.75
CA PHE A 77 4.71 8.07 -6.66
C PHE A 77 5.20 9.51 -6.48
N LYS A 78 6.08 10.01 -7.35
CA LYS A 78 6.59 11.40 -7.27
C LYS A 78 5.50 12.48 -7.36
N ASN A 79 4.28 12.11 -7.76
CA ASN A 79 3.13 13.01 -7.89
C ASN A 79 1.95 12.64 -6.98
N ALA A 80 2.09 11.67 -6.07
CA ALA A 80 1.09 11.41 -5.05
C ALA A 80 1.28 12.45 -3.93
N LYS A 81 0.40 13.46 -3.91
CA LYS A 81 0.42 14.56 -2.96
C LYS A 81 -0.40 14.22 -1.72
#